data_AF-A0A2G1WG58-F1
#
_entry.id   AF-A0A2G1WG58-F1
#
_cell.length_a   1.000
_cell.length_b   1.000
_cell.length_c   1.000
_cell.angle_alpha   90.00
_cell.angle_beta   90.00
_cell.angle_gamma   90.00
#
_symmetry.space_group_name_H-M   'P 1'
#
loop_
_entity.id
_entity.type
_entity.pdbx_description
1 polymer ?
#
loop_
_entity_poly.entity_id
_entity_poly.type
_entity_poly.pdbx_seq_one_letter_code
_entity_poly.pdbx_strand_id
1 'polypeptide(L)'
;LLQKSVIANSSDRSEDVVEKADTEIVGLALEMLLDDTADRVLVVTNDIPLGEATEALIPKYGFEDEQITWLLGSELADELAEDFIPEFE
;
A
#
# COMPACT_ATOMS: atom_id res chain seq x y z
N LEU A 1 -12.00 15.75 -3.23
CA LEU A 1 -12.26 16.20 -1.84
C LEU A 1 -12.04 15.02 -0.90
N LEU A 2 -10.78 14.66 -0.68
CA LEU A 2 -10.37 13.74 0.38
C LEU A 2 -9.44 14.54 1.29
N GLN A 3 -9.81 14.62 2.56
CA GLN A 3 -9.21 15.48 3.56
C GLN A 3 -7.80 14.99 3.92
N LYS A 4 -6.82 15.90 3.81
CA LYS A 4 -5.39 15.73 4.14
C LYS A 4 -5.07 15.47 5.63
N SER A 5 -6.04 15.09 6.47
CA SER A 5 -5.89 15.23 7.94
C SER A 5 -5.65 13.94 8.72
N VAL A 6 -5.26 12.82 8.08
CA VAL A 6 -5.14 11.53 8.79
C VAL A 6 -3.72 10.96 8.83
N ILE A 7 -2.81 11.40 7.96
CA ILE A 7 -1.50 10.76 7.85
C ILE A 7 -0.45 11.79 8.23
N ALA A 8 -0.11 11.83 9.52
CA ALA A 8 0.97 12.66 10.02
C ALA A 8 1.96 11.79 10.78
N ASN A 9 3.22 11.90 10.36
CA ASN A 9 4.47 11.63 11.09
C ASN A 9 5.17 10.29 10.81
N SER A 10 6.28 10.32 10.05
CA SER A 10 7.64 10.11 10.59
C SER A 10 8.68 9.71 9.53
N SER A 11 9.22 10.64 8.73
CA SER A 11 10.63 10.54 8.27
C SER A 11 11.14 11.84 7.65
N ASP A 12 12.44 12.09 7.78
CA ASP A 12 13.21 13.25 7.28
C ASP A 12 13.39 13.24 5.74
N ARG A 13 12.33 12.89 5.01
CA ARG A 13 12.21 13.00 3.54
C ARG A 13 11.23 14.13 3.24
N SER A 14 11.37 14.80 2.09
CA SER A 14 10.43 15.85 1.67
C SER A 14 9.00 15.31 1.78
N GLU A 15 8.26 15.87 2.74
CA GLU A 15 6.89 15.46 3.12
C GLU A 15 6.00 15.40 1.87
N ASP A 16 6.16 16.37 0.96
CA ASP A 16 5.44 16.46 -0.31
C ASP A 16 5.63 15.25 -1.25
N VAL A 17 6.79 14.58 -1.25
CA VAL A 17 7.07 13.47 -2.18
C VAL A 17 6.60 12.14 -1.61
N VAL A 18 6.74 11.94 -0.30
CA VAL A 18 6.26 10.72 0.38
C VAL A 18 4.73 10.70 0.39
N GLU A 19 4.08 11.78 0.80
CA GLU A 19 2.60 11.87 0.81
C GLU A 19 1.98 11.70 -0.57
N LYS A 20 2.70 12.16 -1.61
CA LYS A 20 2.28 12.00 -2.99
C LYS A 20 2.36 10.53 -3.43
N ALA A 21 3.45 9.84 -3.10
CA ALA A 21 3.61 8.43 -3.42
C ALA A 21 2.50 7.59 -2.76
N ASP A 22 2.21 7.86 -1.48
CA ASP A 22 1.14 7.19 -0.74
C ASP A 22 -0.22 7.37 -1.44
N THR A 23 -0.53 8.62 -1.81
CA THR A 23 -1.76 8.95 -2.52
C THR A 23 -1.84 8.26 -3.89
N GLU A 24 -0.72 8.20 -4.63
CA GLU A 24 -0.65 7.54 -5.94
C GLU A 24 -0.80 6.02 -5.82
N ILE A 25 -0.22 5.39 -4.79
CA ILE A 25 -0.35 3.94 -4.54
C ILE A 25 -1.81 3.58 -4.23
N VAL A 26 -2.46 4.31 -3.32
CA VAL A 26 -3.87 4.08 -3.00
C VAL A 26 -4.76 4.34 -4.22
N GLY A 27 -4.46 5.41 -4.98
CA GLY A 27 -5.20 5.76 -6.19
C GLY A 27 -5.11 4.68 -7.28
N LEU A 28 -3.90 4.15 -7.51
CA LEU A 28 -3.66 3.07 -8.47
C LEU A 28 -4.38 1.78 -8.05
N ALA A 29 -4.27 1.40 -6.77
CA ALA A 29 -4.97 0.22 -6.25
C ALA A 29 -6.48 0.32 -6.46
N LEU A 30 -7.05 1.50 -6.18
CA LEU A 30 -8.47 1.77 -6.39
C LEU A 30 -8.85 1.74 -7.89
N GLU A 31 -8.05 2.37 -8.76
CA GLU A 31 -8.26 2.37 -10.21
C GLU A 31 -8.26 0.94 -10.77
N MET A 32 -7.32 0.09 -10.33
CA MET A 32 -7.23 -1.29 -10.77
C MET A 32 -8.51 -2.10 -10.47
N LEU A 33 -9.10 -1.89 -9.28
CA LEU A 33 -10.34 -2.52 -8.86
C LEU A 33 -11.57 -1.92 -9.57
N LEU A 34 -11.60 -0.61 -9.78
CA LEU A 34 -12.71 0.08 -10.46
C LEU A 34 -12.81 -0.29 -11.95
N ASP A 35 -11.68 -0.48 -12.60
CA ASP A 35 -11.61 -0.81 -14.02
C ASP A 35 -11.66 -2.33 -14.29
N ASP A 36 -11.91 -3.14 -13.25
CA ASP A 36 -11.89 -4.61 -13.30
C ASP A 36 -10.59 -5.18 -13.91
N THR A 37 -9.47 -4.46 -13.79
CA THR A 37 -8.15 -4.93 -14.24
C THR A 37 -7.52 -5.92 -13.28
N ALA A 38 -7.99 -5.93 -12.03
CA ALA A 38 -7.68 -6.92 -11.02
C ALA A 38 -8.91 -7.18 -10.13
N ASP A 39 -9.14 -8.44 -9.76
CA ASP A 39 -10.20 -8.81 -8.82
C ASP A 39 -9.83 -8.45 -7.35
N ARG A 40 -8.53 -8.38 -7.06
CA ARG A 40 -7.94 -8.11 -5.74
C ARG A 40 -6.62 -7.36 -5.86
N VAL A 41 -6.29 -6.56 -4.86
CA VAL A 41 -5.00 -5.88 -4.75
C VAL A 41 -4.34 -6.21 -3.42
N LEU A 42 -3.04 -6.53 -3.47
CA LEU A 42 -2.18 -6.61 -2.30
C LEU A 42 -1.25 -5.40 -2.32
N VAL A 43 -1.29 -4.60 -1.27
CA VAL A 43 -0.33 -3.50 -1.06
C VAL A 43 0.72 -4.00 -0.08
N VAL A 44 1.96 -4.13 -0.54
CA VAL A 44 3.08 -4.54 0.31
C VAL A 44 3.90 -3.30 0.67
N THR A 45 3.84 -2.90 1.94
CA THR A 45 4.60 -1.75 2.44
C THR A 45 4.90 -1.89 3.92
N ASN A 46 6.06 -1.40 4.36
CA ASN A 46 6.37 -1.24 5.79
C ASN A 46 5.94 0.13 6.33
N ASP A 47 5.41 1.00 5.45
CA ASP A 47 4.82 2.27 5.83
C ASP A 47 3.41 2.01 6.39
N ILE A 48 3.33 1.96 7.72
CA ILE A 48 2.09 1.65 8.46
C ILE A 48 0.96 2.63 8.10
N PRO A 49 1.18 3.97 8.12
CA PRO A 49 0.13 4.90 7.71
C PRO A 49 -0.41 4.69 6.28
N LEU A 50 0.44 4.36 5.30
CA LEU A 50 -0.03 4.03 3.94
C LEU A 50 -0.89 2.74 3.94
N GLY A 51 -0.42 1.72 4.65
CA GLY A 51 -1.15 0.46 4.80
C GLY A 51 -2.54 0.65 5.39
N GLU A 52 -2.62 1.35 6.53
CA GLU A 52 -3.88 1.70 7.18
C GLU A 52 -4.80 2.54 6.28
N ALA A 53 -4.23 3.51 5.54
CA ALA A 53 -4.99 4.34 4.61
C ALA A 53 -5.61 3.50 3.48
N THR A 54 -4.88 2.50 2.97
CA THR A 54 -5.33 1.59 1.93
C THR A 54 -6.57 0.81 2.39
N GLU A 55 -6.47 0.12 3.53
CA GLU A 55 -7.56 -0.69 4.09
C GLU A 55 -8.74 0.16 4.57
N ALA A 56 -8.51 1.40 5.01
CA ALA A 56 -9.57 2.29 5.46
C ALA A 56 -10.31 3.05 4.34
N LEU A 57 -9.64 3.29 3.20
CA LEU A 57 -10.19 4.13 2.12
C LEU A 57 -10.87 3.30 1.04
N ILE A 58 -10.24 2.23 0.57
CA ILE A 58 -10.73 1.46 -0.59
C ILE A 58 -12.13 0.86 -0.34
N PRO A 59 -12.45 0.27 0.82
CA PRO A 59 -13.80 -0.26 1.09
C PRO A 59 -14.91 0.81 1.03
N LYS A 60 -14.58 2.09 1.23
CA LYS A 60 -15.56 3.19 1.11
C LYS A 60 -16.06 3.40 -0.33
N TYR A 61 -15.41 2.76 -1.32
CA TYR A 61 -15.81 2.77 -2.72
C TYR A 61 -16.65 1.54 -3.12
N GLY A 62 -17.04 0.70 -2.16
CA GLY A 62 -17.94 -0.45 -2.39
C GLY A 62 -17.23 -1.77 -2.64
N PHE A 63 -15.93 -1.84 -2.36
CA PHE A 63 -15.17 -3.09 -2.38
C PHE A 63 -15.20 -3.76 -1.01
N GLU A 64 -15.21 -5.08 -1.01
CA GLU A 64 -15.16 -5.88 0.21
C GLU A 64 -13.74 -5.91 0.80
N ASP A 65 -13.64 -6.16 2.10
CA ASP A 65 -12.35 -6.22 2.81
C ASP A 65 -11.42 -7.29 2.21
N GLU A 66 -11.94 -8.37 1.61
CA GLU A 66 -11.11 -9.40 0.98
C GLU A 66 -10.54 -9.01 -0.40
N GLN A 67 -10.99 -7.88 -0.97
CA GLN A 67 -10.48 -7.38 -2.25
C GLN A 67 -9.24 -6.49 -2.10
N ILE A 68 -8.94 -6.08 -0.87
CA ILE A 68 -7.77 -5.27 -0.54
C ILE A 68 -7.08 -5.81 0.70
N THR A 69 -5.79 -6.06 0.62
CA THR A 69 -5.02 -6.52 1.78
C THR A 69 -3.71 -5.77 1.85
N TRP A 70 -3.37 -5.28 3.04
CA TRP A 70 -2.05 -4.76 3.31
C TRP A 70 -1.16 -5.83 3.96
N LEU A 71 0.07 -5.97 3.45
CA LEU A 71 1.10 -6.81 4.05
C LEU A 71 2.36 -5.99 4.37
N LEU A 72 3.00 -6.33 5.48
CA LEU A 72 4.37 -5.92 5.77
C LEU A 72 5.35 -6.76 4.94
N GLY A 73 6.48 -6.18 4.57
CA GLY A 73 7.52 -6.92 3.84
C GLY A 73 8.08 -8.11 4.62
N SER A 74 8.02 -8.06 5.96
CA SER A 74 8.40 -9.17 6.83
C SER A 74 7.49 -10.39 6.70
N GLU A 75 6.24 -10.22 6.29
CA GLU A 75 5.29 -11.34 6.12
C GLU A 75 5.60 -12.17 4.88
N LEU A 76 6.37 -11.62 3.94
CA LEU A 76 6.87 -12.32 2.76
C LEU A 76 8.34 -12.75 2.91
N ALA A 77 8.98 -12.48 4.05
CA ALA A 77 10.41 -12.69 4.21
C ALA A 77 10.81 -14.16 4.08
N ASP A 78 10.00 -15.08 4.60
CA ASP A 78 10.28 -16.51 4.52
C ASP A 78 10.15 -17.02 3.07
N GLU A 79 9.16 -16.53 2.31
CA GLU A 79 8.97 -16.88 0.90
C GLU A 79 10.11 -16.33 0.03
N LEU A 80 10.56 -15.11 0.31
CA LEU A 80 11.65 -14.48 -0.44
C LEU A 80 13.04 -15.04 -0.08
N ALA A 81 13.19 -15.60 1.13
CA ALA A 81 14.46 -16.18 1.58
C ALA A 81 14.80 -17.48 0.84
N GLU A 82 13.81 -18.24 0.36
CA GLU A 82 14.04 -19.50 -0.37
C GLU A 82 14.74 -19.25 -1.72
N ASP A 83 14.43 -18.14 -2.39
CA ASP A 83 15.00 -17.74 -3.68
C ASP A 83 16.09 -16.67 -3.57
N PHE A 84 16.47 -16.28 -2.35
CA PHE A 84 17.46 -15.23 -2.14
C PHE A 84 18.87 -15.70 -2.54
N ILE A 85 19.34 -15.23 -3.68
CA ILE A 85 20.74 -15.35 -4.11
C ILE A 85 21.43 -14.00 -3.81
N PRO A 86 22.37 -13.92 -2.86
CA PRO A 86 23.13 -12.69 -2.63
C PRO A 86 23.92 -12.32 -3.89
N GLU A 87 23.67 -11.14 -4.47
CA GLU A 87 24.39 -10.70 -5.67
C GLU A 87 25.85 -10.30 -5.43
N PHE A 88 26.30 -10.28 -4.17
CA PHE A 88 27.66 -9.90 -3.79
C PHE A 88 28.19 -10.79 -2.66
N GLU A 89 29.30 -11.49 -2.92
CA GLU A 89 30.18 -12.11 -1.89
C GLU A 89 31.07 -11.06 -1.20
#